data_AF-A0A354WB87-F1
#
_entry.id   AF-A0A354WB87-F1
#
_cell.length_a   1.000
_cell.length_b   1.000
_cell.length_c   1.000
_cell.angle_alpha   90.00
_cell.angle_beta   90.00
_cell.angle_gamma   90.00
#
_symmetry.space_group_name_H-M   'P 1'
#
loop_
_entity.id
_entity.type
_entity.pdbx_description
1 polymer ?
#
loop_
_entity_poly.entity_id
_entity_poly.type
_entity_poly.pdbx_seq_one_letter_code
_entity_poly.pdbx_strand_id
1 'polypeptide(L)' 'MTQFYLPNAQATHELGKKLGRSLPANSVLLLQGNLGAGKTTFVQGLAAG' A
#
# COMPACT_ATOMS: atom_id res chain seq x y z
N MET A 1 16.09 -2.12 -6.60
CA MET A 1 15.05 -1.99 -5.56
C MET A 1 14.53 -0.57 -5.61
N THR A 2 13.22 -0.38 -5.75
CA THR A 2 12.61 0.97 -5.76
C THR A 2 12.21 1.31 -4.33
N GLN A 3 12.63 2.47 -3.83
CA GLN A 3 12.22 2.98 -2.53
C GLN A 3 11.43 4.27 -2.70
N PHE A 4 10.40 4.44 -1.87
CA PHE A 4 9.56 5.63 -1.81
C PHE A 4 9.59 6.19 -0.39
N TYR A 5 9.72 7.50 -0.27
CA TYR A 5 9.43 8.20 0.97
C TYR A 5 7.99 8.68 0.97
N LEU A 6 7.21 8.26 1.96
CA LEU A 6 5.79 8.61 2.11
C LEU A 6 5.66 9.45 3.38
N PRO A 7 5.41 10.77 3.27
CA PRO A 7 5.52 11.68 4.41
C PRO A 7 4.38 11.53 5.43
N ASN A 8 3.29 10.85 5.07
CA ASN A 8 2.11 10.72 5.93
C ASN A 8 1.23 9.54 5.52
N ALA A 9 0.21 9.27 6.33
CA ALA A 9 -0.76 8.19 6.10
C ALA A 9 -1.52 8.34 4.78
N GLN A 10 -1.87 9.57 4.37
CA GLN A 10 -2.58 9.80 3.11
C GLN A 10 -1.72 9.40 1.91
N ALA A 11 -0.43 9.70 1.92
CA ALA A 11 0.49 9.28 0.87
C ALA A 11 0.59 7.74 0.77
N THR A 12 0.60 7.04 1.92
CA THR A 12 0.55 5.56 1.97
C THR A 12 -0.75 5.00 1.41
N HIS A 13 -1.88 5.63 1.73
CA HIS A 13 -3.19 5.25 1.22
C HIS A 13 -3.27 5.45 -0.31
N GLU A 14 -2.82 6.61 -0.83
CA GLU A 14 -2.82 6.89 -2.27
C GLU A 14 -1.89 5.94 -3.04
N LEU A 15 -0.74 5.57 -2.47
CA LEU A 15 0.12 4.54 -3.06
C LEU A 15 -0.61 3.19 -3.15
N GLY A 16 -1.27 2.78 -2.06
CA GLY A 16 -2.09 1.56 -2.06
C GLY A 16 -3.15 1.58 -3.16
N LYS A 17 -3.90 2.68 -3.28
CA LYS A 17 -4.96 2.85 -4.28
C LYS A 17 -4.44 2.79 -5.72
N LYS A 18 -3.28 3.39 -5.98
CA LYS A 18 -2.63 3.32 -7.29
C LYS A 18 -2.21 1.89 -7.63
N LEU A 19 -1.64 1.17 -6.66
CA LEU A 19 -1.26 -0.21 -6.86
C LEU A 19 -2.48 -1.12 -7.08
N GLY A 20 -3.54 -0.96 -6.27
CA GLY A 20 -4.79 -1.73 -6.35
C GLY A 20 -5.37 -1.79 -7.76
N ARG A 21 -5.49 -0.62 -8.39
CA ARG A 21 -5.97 -0.45 -9.79
C ARG A 21 -5.14 -1.17 -10.85
N SER A 22 -3.87 -1.44 -10.54
CA SER A 22 -2.91 -2.01 -11.50
C SER A 22 -2.62 -3.49 -11.26
N LEU A 23 -3.10 -4.06 -10.15
CA LEU A 23 -2.79 -5.44 -9.79
C LEU A 23 -3.58 -6.44 -10.64
N PRO A 24 -2.91 -7.44 -11.21
CA PRO A 24 -3.60 -8.57 -11.83
C PRO A 24 -4.49 -9.30 -10.81
N ALA A 25 -5.57 -9.90 -11.30
CA ALA A 25 -6.38 -10.80 -10.49
C ALA A 25 -5.53 -11.94 -9.92
N ASN A 26 -5.88 -12.40 -8.70
CA ASN A 26 -5.17 -13.45 -7.96
C ASN A 26 -3.73 -13.11 -7.55
N SER A 27 -3.36 -11.82 -7.54
CA SER A 27 -2.07 -11.38 -6.98
C SER A 27 -1.98 -11.66 -5.48
N VAL A 28 -0.77 -12.04 -5.02
CA VAL A 28 -0.44 -12.22 -3.60
C VAL A 28 0.65 -11.23 -3.21
N LEU A 29 0.41 -10.45 -2.16
CA LEU A 29 1.31 -9.40 -1.67
C LEU A 29 1.73 -9.70 -0.23
N LEU A 30 3.05 -9.72 0.02
CA LEU A 30 3.59 -9.74 1.37
C LEU A 30 3.74 -8.31 1.90
N LEU A 31 3.10 -8.00 3.03
CA LEU A 31 3.29 -6.75 3.76
C LEU A 31 4.07 -7.00 5.05
N GLN A 32 5.28 -6.47 5.13
CA GLN A 32 6.17 -6.63 6.29
C GLN A 32 6.52 -5.28 6.91
N GLY A 33 6.58 -5.23 8.24
CA GLY A 33 6.97 -4.05 8.99
C GLY A 33 6.48 -4.11 10.44
N ASN A 34 7.02 -3.25 11.29
CA ASN A 34 6.67 -3.18 12.72
C ASN A 34 5.21 -2.78 12.96
N LEU A 35 4.75 -2.86 14.22
CA LEU A 35 3.48 -2.29 14.63
C LEU A 35 3.45 -0.78 14.32
N GLY A 36 2.34 -0.28 13.77
CA GLY A 36 2.23 1.12 13.37
C GLY A 36 2.94 1.52 12.07
N ALA A 37 3.59 0.59 11.36
CA ALA A 37 4.32 0.90 10.11
C ALA A 37 3.44 1.28 8.90
N GLY A 38 2.12 1.43 9.07
CA GLY A 38 1.21 1.82 7.98
C GLY A 38 0.72 0.69 7.07
N LYS A 39 0.98 -0.59 7.40
CA LYS A 39 0.50 -1.76 6.62
C LYS A 39 -1.01 -1.73 6.37
N THR A 40 -1.81 -1.47 7.40
CA THR A 40 -3.28 -1.40 7.27
C THR A 40 -3.72 -0.19 6.46
N THR A 41 -3.08 0.98 6.64
CA THR A 41 -3.34 2.18 5.82
C THR A 41 -3.09 1.92 4.34
N PHE A 42 -2.02 1.17 4.02
CA PHE A 42 -1.73 0.74 2.66
C PHE A 42 -2.83 -0.19 2.11
N VAL A 43 -3.25 -1.21 2.88
CA VAL A 43 -4.32 -2.15 2.49
C VAL A 43 -5.66 -1.43 2.28
N GLN A 44 -5.98 -0.43 3.10
CA GLN A 44 -7.18 0.40 2.90
C GLN A 44 -7.15 1.14 1.56
N GLY A 45 -5.99 1.73 1.24
CA GLY A 45 -5.75 2.32 -0.07
C GLY A 45 -5.92 1.31 -1.19
N LEU A 46 -5.29 0.14 -1.05
CA LEU A 46 -5.36 -0.96 -2.00
C LEU A 46 -6.81 -1.39 -2.28
N ALA A 47 -7.67 -1.47 -1.26
CA ALA A 47 -9.07 -1.83 -1.41
C ALA A 47 -9.92 -0.73 -2.07
N ALA A 48 -9.46 0.52 -2.06
CA ALA A 48 -10.16 1.67 -2.63
C ALA A 48 -9.86 1.92 -4.12
N GLY A 49 -9.03 1.07 -4.74
CA GLY A 49 -8.60 1.21 -6.14
C GLY A 49 -8.53 -0.12 -6.84
#